data_AF-A0A1H8XBX3-F1
#
_entry.id   AF-A0A1H8XBX3-F1
#
_cell.length_a   1.000
_cell.length_b   1.000
_cell.length_c   1.000
_cell.angle_alpha   90.00
_cell.angle_beta   90.00
_cell.angle_gamma   90.00
#
_symmetry.space_group_name_H-M   'P 1'
#
loop_
_entity.id
_entity.type
_entity.pdbx_description
1 polymer ?
#
loop_
_entity_poly.entity_id
_entity_poly.type
_entity_poly.pdbx_seq_one_letter_code
_entity_poly.pdbx_strand_id
1 'polypeptide(L)'
;MIDPHGLLGERTFDYANIFTNSDLSDPSRPLAILPGQLEARPKVVIVATGMEPARLLSWIIVWTGLSAAWFIGDGDDQGTAIDLTINSEARRLLD
;
A
#
# COMPACT_ATOMS: atom_id res chain seq x y z
N MET A 1 -0.19 -15.75 -6.95
CA MET A 1 -0.92 -15.58 -5.68
C MET A 1 -0.80 -16.87 -4.91
N ILE A 2 -0.42 -16.81 -3.65
CA ILE A 2 -0.43 -17.94 -2.71
C ILE A 2 -1.32 -17.46 -1.55
N ASP A 3 -2.19 -18.31 -1.01
CA ASP A 3 -3.27 -17.96 -0.03
C ASP A 3 -4.47 -17.14 -0.58
N PRO A 4 -5.37 -17.76 -1.38
CA PRO A 4 -6.57 -17.07 -1.84
C PRO A 4 -7.63 -17.00 -0.73
N HIS A 5 -7.94 -15.80 -0.25
CA HIS A 5 -9.03 -15.60 0.73
C HIS A 5 -10.45 -15.81 0.17
N GLY A 6 -10.62 -15.98 -1.15
CA GLY A 6 -11.90 -16.30 -1.77
C GLY A 6 -12.95 -15.18 -1.73
N LEU A 7 -12.55 -13.95 -1.42
CA LEU A 7 -13.44 -12.80 -1.33
C LEU A 7 -13.64 -12.13 -2.71
N LEU A 8 -14.88 -11.71 -2.99
CA LEU A 8 -15.21 -10.90 -4.16
C LEU A 8 -15.24 -9.43 -3.76
N GLY A 9 -14.37 -8.63 -4.37
CA GLY A 9 -14.22 -7.20 -4.08
C GLY A 9 -13.89 -6.38 -5.32
N GLU A 10 -13.60 -5.10 -5.11
CA GLU A 10 -13.18 -4.21 -6.18
C GLU A 10 -11.76 -4.59 -6.64
N ARG A 11 -11.57 -4.80 -7.95
CA ARG A 11 -10.33 -5.37 -8.52
C ARG A 11 -9.06 -4.56 -8.21
N THR A 12 -9.17 -3.25 -7.98
CA THR A 12 -8.03 -2.39 -7.69
C THR A 12 -7.48 -2.64 -6.29
N PHE A 13 -8.33 -3.11 -5.36
CA PHE A 13 -7.91 -3.47 -4.01
C PHE A 13 -6.82 -4.56 -4.00
N ASP A 14 -6.89 -5.52 -4.94
CA ASP A 14 -5.91 -6.61 -5.06
C ASP A 14 -4.46 -6.10 -5.24
N TYR A 15 -4.29 -4.86 -5.68
CA TYR A 15 -2.98 -4.25 -5.91
C TYR A 15 -2.47 -3.44 -4.71
N ALA A 16 -3.33 -3.01 -3.79
CA ALA A 16 -2.96 -2.13 -2.69
C ALA A 16 -1.91 -2.79 -1.76
N ASN A 17 -2.09 -4.07 -1.45
CA ASN A 17 -1.25 -4.81 -0.51
C ASN A 17 0.21 -4.98 -1.02
N ILE A 18 0.42 -4.94 -2.34
CA ILE A 18 1.76 -5.06 -2.95
C ILE A 18 2.64 -3.84 -2.62
N PHE A 19 2.03 -2.71 -2.24
CA PHE A 19 2.74 -1.49 -1.88
C PHE A 19 3.18 -1.46 -0.42
N THR A 20 2.61 -2.28 0.46
CA THR A 20 2.94 -2.30 1.91
C THR A 20 3.73 -3.53 2.32
N ASN A 21 3.44 -4.70 1.72
CA ASN A 21 3.91 -5.99 2.23
C ASN A 21 5.44 -6.15 2.24
N SER A 22 6.19 -5.53 1.32
CA SER A 22 7.65 -5.62 1.31
C SER A 22 8.28 -4.96 2.54
N ASP A 23 7.81 -3.76 2.89
CA ASP A 23 8.34 -2.97 3.99
C ASP A 23 7.89 -3.55 5.35
N LEU A 24 6.69 -4.13 5.40
CA LEU A 24 6.18 -4.83 6.59
C LEU A 24 6.86 -6.19 6.81
N SER A 25 7.26 -6.91 5.76
CA SER A 25 7.88 -8.24 5.89
C SER A 25 9.34 -8.18 6.33
N ASP A 26 10.10 -7.18 5.84
CA ASP A 26 11.47 -6.93 6.26
C ASP A 26 11.70 -5.41 6.37
N PRO A 27 11.41 -4.82 7.55
CA PRO A 27 11.61 -3.39 7.77
C PRO A 27 13.06 -2.92 7.60
N SER A 28 14.05 -3.84 7.60
CA SER A 28 15.45 -3.50 7.35
C SER A 28 15.76 -3.25 5.87
N ARG A 29 14.81 -3.56 4.98
CA ARG A 29 14.92 -3.38 3.51
C ARG A 29 13.71 -2.62 2.96
N PRO A 30 13.54 -1.35 3.35
CA PRO A 30 12.42 -0.54 2.90
C PRO A 30 12.45 -0.39 1.37
N LEU A 31 11.29 -0.54 0.73
CA LEU A 31 11.10 -0.42 -0.70
C LEU A 31 10.07 0.65 -1.05
N ALA A 32 8.96 0.72 -0.31
CA ALA A 32 7.89 1.68 -0.54
C ALA A 32 8.16 3.04 0.10
N ILE A 33 8.82 3.08 1.26
CA ILE A 33 9.17 4.34 1.94
C ILE A 33 10.45 5.02 1.41
N LEU A 34 11.12 4.43 0.40
CA LEU A 34 12.25 5.07 -0.25
C LEU A 34 11.78 6.21 -1.17
N PRO A 35 12.41 7.40 -1.11
CA PRO A 35 12.05 8.51 -1.99
C PRO A 35 12.08 8.11 -3.47
N GLY A 36 11.06 8.48 -4.24
CA GLY A 36 10.99 8.18 -5.67
C GLY A 36 10.38 6.82 -6.02
N GLN A 37 10.34 5.87 -5.08
CA GLN A 37 9.88 4.51 -5.36
C GLN A 37 8.36 4.40 -5.34
N LEU A 38 7.69 5.06 -4.39
CA LEU A 38 6.23 5.10 -4.38
C LEU A 38 5.67 5.91 -5.57
N GLU A 39 6.42 6.82 -6.16
CA GLU A 39 6.01 7.50 -7.40
C GLU A 39 6.20 6.64 -8.66
N ALA A 40 7.21 5.77 -8.67
CA ALA A 40 7.56 4.95 -9.83
C ALA A 40 6.72 3.67 -9.93
N ARG A 41 6.46 2.99 -8.81
CA ARG A 41 5.82 1.66 -8.78
C ARG A 41 4.34 1.68 -9.22
N PRO A 42 3.49 2.65 -8.82
CA PRO A 42 2.11 2.73 -9.29
C PRO A 42 2.01 2.84 -10.81
N LYS A 43 2.96 3.53 -11.46
CA LYS A 43 2.99 3.65 -12.93
C LYS A 43 3.10 2.29 -13.61
N VAL A 44 3.90 1.37 -13.07
CA VAL A 44 4.02 0.01 -13.59
C VAL A 44 2.68 -0.73 -13.52
N VAL A 45 2.00 -0.66 -12.38
CA VAL A 45 0.69 -1.30 -12.18
C VAL A 45 -0.37 -0.66 -13.09
N ILE A 46 -0.43 0.66 -13.17
CA ILE A 46 -1.37 1.39 -14.01
C ILE A 46 -1.20 1.01 -15.49
N VAL A 47 0.03 1.01 -16.00
CA VAL A 47 0.32 0.63 -17.39
C VAL A 47 -0.07 -0.83 -17.67
N ALA A 48 0.20 -1.74 -16.73
CA ALA A 48 -0.12 -3.16 -16.91
C ALA A 48 -1.62 -3.47 -16.82
N THR A 49 -2.40 -2.66 -16.09
CA THR A 49 -3.80 -2.99 -15.73
C THR A 49 -4.85 -2.09 -16.38
N GLY A 50 -4.42 -0.94 -16.91
CA GLY A 50 -5.30 0.12 -17.44
C GLY A 50 -6.15 0.81 -16.37
N MET A 51 -5.76 0.74 -15.10
CA MET A 51 -6.51 1.33 -13.99
C MET A 51 -6.31 2.84 -13.88
N GLU A 52 -7.34 3.53 -13.39
CA GLU A 52 -7.27 4.95 -13.08
C GLU A 52 -6.27 5.23 -11.94
N PRO A 53 -5.26 6.08 -12.13
CA PRO A 53 -4.23 6.36 -11.12
C PRO A 53 -4.81 6.79 -9.76
N ALA A 54 -5.79 7.69 -9.78
CA ALA A 54 -6.44 8.20 -8.57
C ALA A 54 -7.16 7.10 -7.80
N ARG A 55 -7.73 6.10 -8.51
CA ARG A 55 -8.41 4.96 -7.90
C ARG A 55 -7.43 4.03 -7.21
N LEU A 56 -6.28 3.75 -7.84
CA LEU A 56 -5.22 2.96 -7.22
C LEU A 56 -4.66 3.64 -5.97
N LEU A 57 -4.34 4.93 -6.05
CA LEU A 57 -3.85 5.70 -4.90
C LEU A 57 -4.87 5.75 -3.76
N SER A 58 -6.16 5.94 -4.08
CA SER A 58 -7.24 5.92 -3.08
C SER A 58 -7.29 4.58 -2.33
N TRP A 59 -7.12 3.46 -3.03
CA TRP A 59 -7.07 2.14 -2.38
C TRP A 59 -5.83 1.93 -1.53
N ILE A 60 -4.67 2.43 -1.95
CA ILE A 60 -3.44 2.41 -1.13
C ILE A 60 -3.67 3.20 0.18
N ILE A 61 -4.31 4.37 0.11
CA ILE A 61 -4.63 5.19 1.28
C ILE A 61 -5.59 4.47 2.23
N VAL A 62 -6.68 3.90 1.71
CA VAL A 62 -7.66 3.17 2.54
C VAL A 62 -7.03 1.95 3.18
N TRP A 63 -6.24 1.18 2.42
CA TRP A 63 -5.57 -0.02 2.91
C TRP A 63 -4.55 0.29 4.01
N THR A 64 -3.65 1.24 3.78
CA THR A 64 -2.65 1.65 4.78
C THR A 64 -3.30 2.22 6.04
N GLY A 65 -4.42 2.94 5.92
CA GLY A 65 -5.18 3.40 7.08
C GLY A 65 -5.79 2.26 7.89
N LEU A 66 -6.36 1.25 7.23
CA LEU A 66 -6.91 0.05 7.88
C LEU A 66 -5.81 -0.78 8.55
N SER A 67 -4.71 -1.01 7.83
CA SER A 67 -3.57 -1.80 8.30
C SER A 67 -2.89 -1.14 9.51
N ALA A 68 -2.68 0.19 9.49
CA ALA A 68 -2.19 0.93 10.65
C ALA A 68 -3.12 0.80 11.86
N ALA A 69 -4.45 0.81 11.67
CA ALA A 69 -5.39 0.63 12.77
C ALA A 69 -5.29 -0.77 13.42
N TRP A 70 -4.99 -1.81 12.65
CA TRP A 70 -4.69 -3.14 13.19
C TRP A 70 -3.39 -3.15 13.99
N PHE A 71 -2.30 -2.59 13.47
CA PHE A 71 -1.02 -2.54 14.17
C PHE A 71 -1.09 -1.73 15.48
N ILE A 72 -1.86 -0.63 15.51
CA ILE A 72 -2.13 0.12 16.74
C ILE A 72 -2.84 -0.77 17.77
N GLY A 73 -3.79 -1.60 17.34
CA GLY A 73 -4.50 -2.53 18.22
C GLY A 73 -3.60 -3.60 18.83
N ASP A 74 -2.58 -4.03 18.08
CA ASP A 74 -1.59 -5.03 18.52
C ASP A 74 -0.39 -4.42 19.27
N GLY A 75 -0.29 -3.07 19.34
CA GLY A 75 0.84 -2.37 19.95
C GLY A 75 2.14 -2.41 19.13
N ASP A 76 2.04 -2.64 17.83
CA ASP A 76 3.17 -2.62 16.89
C ASP A 76 3.39 -1.20 16.33
N ASP A 77 4.20 -0.42 17.04
CA ASP A 77 4.56 0.94 16.65
C ASP A 77 5.34 0.98 15.32
N GLN A 78 6.09 -0.08 15.00
CA GLN A 78 6.92 -0.13 13.80
C GLN A 78 6.06 -0.35 12.55
N GLY A 79 5.15 -1.34 12.59
CA GLY A 79 4.18 -1.56 11.52
C GLY A 79 3.30 -0.32 11.28
N THR A 80 2.83 0.28 12.37
CA THR A 80 2.06 1.54 12.33
C THR A 80 2.81 2.66 11.60
N ALA A 81 4.09 2.88 11.94
CA ALA A 81 4.89 3.94 11.33
C ALA A 81 5.11 3.73 9.82
N ILE A 82 5.32 2.48 9.39
CA ILE A 82 5.51 2.13 7.98
C ILE A 82 4.23 2.46 7.19
N ASP A 83 3.08 1.98 7.65
CA ASP A 83 1.81 2.20 6.95
C ASP A 83 1.44 3.68 6.88
N LEU A 84 1.62 4.44 7.97
CA LEU A 84 1.35 5.87 7.97
C LEU A 84 2.29 6.67 7.06
N THR A 85 3.55 6.24 6.93
CA THR A 85 4.50 6.84 5.98
C THR A 85 4.02 6.64 4.55
N ILE A 86 3.69 5.41 4.16
CA ILE A 86 3.16 5.09 2.82
C ILE A 86 1.84 5.84 2.57
N ASN A 87 0.96 5.92 3.57
CA ASN A 87 -0.30 6.65 3.49
C ASN A 87 -0.08 8.12 3.14
N SER A 88 0.81 8.80 3.88
CA SER A 88 1.10 10.22 3.68
C SER A 88 1.66 10.51 2.28
N GLU A 89 2.54 9.65 1.78
CA GLU A 89 3.11 9.79 0.45
C GLU A 89 2.08 9.51 -0.65
N ALA A 90 1.22 8.50 -0.47
CA ALA A 90 0.12 8.24 -1.40
C ALA A 90 -0.89 9.39 -1.48
N ARG A 91 -1.17 10.06 -0.35
CA ARG A 91 -2.01 11.27 -0.33
C ARG A 91 -1.38 12.42 -1.10
N ARG A 92 -0.06 12.64 -0.94
CA ARG A 92 0.69 13.66 -1.68
C ARG A 92 0.64 13.47 -3.20
N LEU A 93 0.50 12.23 -3.67
CA LEU A 93 0.42 11.90 -5.10
C LEU A 93 -1.00 11.95 -5.66
N LEU A 94 -2.02 12.01 -4.79
CA LEU A 94 -3.42 12.10 -5.18
C LEU A 94 -3.88 13.56 -5.35
N ASP A 95 -3.28 14.49 -4.61
CA ASP A 95 -3.50 15.95 -4.68
C ASP A 95 -2.81 16.60 -5.90
#